data_AF-I2NPA0-F1
#
_entry.id   AF-I2NPA0-F1
#
_cell.length_a   1.000
_cell.length_b   1.000
_cell.length_c   1.000
_cell.angle_alpha   90.00
_cell.angle_beta   90.00
_cell.angle_gamma   90.00
#
_symmetry.space_group_name_H-M   'P 1'
#
loop_
_entity.id
_entity.type
_entity.pdbx_description
1 polymer ?
#
loop_
_entity_poly.entity_id
_entity_poly.type
_entity_poly.pdbx_seq_one_letter_code
_entity_poly.pdbx_strand_id
1 'polypeptide(L)' 'MIFNFKDAKEPVFTEDPYYDLFLGGYIKPGEFLSDKKQAEQVEQAIDVVKAFLKQAESVGVIEIC' A
#
# COMPACT_ATOMS: atom_id res chain seq x y z
N MET A 1 6.23 15.10 -0.29
CA MET A 1 7.17 14.08 0.24
C MET A 1 8.01 13.58 -0.91
N ILE A 2 9.31 13.39 -0.73
CA ILE A 2 10.18 12.73 -1.72
C ILE A 2 10.57 11.38 -1.12
N PHE A 3 10.34 10.30 -1.87
CA PHE A 3 10.60 8.93 -1.40
C PHE A 3 12.01 8.47 -1.74
N ASN A 4 12.66 7.83 -0.78
CA ASN A 4 14.02 7.30 -0.92
C ASN A 4 13.95 5.80 -1.21
N PHE A 5 13.79 5.44 -2.48
CA PHE A 5 13.77 4.04 -2.91
C PHE A 5 15.16 3.40 -2.86
N LYS A 6 15.20 2.10 -2.56
CA LYS A 6 16.35 1.22 -2.81
C LYS A 6 16.41 0.89 -4.30
N ASP A 7 17.59 0.52 -4.77
CA ASP A 7 17.71 -0.06 -6.11
C ASP A 7 16.96 -1.38 -6.19
N ALA A 8 15.93 -1.43 -7.02
CA ALA A 8 15.22 -2.66 -7.33
C ALA A 8 16.05 -3.48 -8.31
N LYS A 9 16.40 -4.72 -7.94
CA LYS A 9 17.12 -5.63 -8.85
C LYS A 9 16.31 -5.93 -10.11
N GLU A 10 14.99 -6.07 -9.95
CA GLU A 10 14.01 -6.18 -11.02
C GLU A 10 12.78 -5.35 -10.63
N PRO A 11 12.14 -4.66 -11.59
CA PRO A 11 10.90 -3.93 -11.31
C PRO A 11 9.78 -4.90 -10.97
N VAL A 12 8.90 -4.51 -10.05
CA VAL A 12 7.63 -5.22 -9.84
C VAL A 12 6.73 -4.89 -11.03
N PHE A 13 6.49 -5.88 -11.90
CA PHE A 13 5.49 -5.74 -12.96
C PHE A 13 4.09 -5.82 -12.35
N THR A 14 3.24 -4.84 -12.66
CA THR A 14 1.89 -4.72 -12.13
C THR A 14 0.95 -4.12 -13.17
N GLU A 15 -0.25 -4.67 -13.27
CA GLU A 15 -1.37 -4.08 -14.03
C GLU A 15 -2.38 -3.40 -13.10
N ASP A 16 -2.28 -3.64 -11.78
CA ASP A 16 -3.13 -3.06 -10.75
C ASP A 16 -2.28 -2.68 -9.50
N PRO A 17 -1.70 -1.47 -9.48
CA PRO A 17 -0.85 -1.03 -8.39
C PRO A 17 -1.64 -0.85 -7.08
N TYR A 18 -2.96 -0.66 -7.14
CA TYR A 18 -3.78 -0.58 -5.94
C TYR A 18 -3.93 -1.95 -5.30
N TYR A 19 -4.32 -2.95 -6.08
CA TYR A 19 -4.39 -4.33 -5.59
C TYR A 19 -3.04 -4.77 -5.04
N ASP A 20 -1.94 -4.50 -5.76
CA ASP A 20 -0.62 -4.98 -5.36
C ASP A 20 -0.06 -4.30 -4.10
N LEU A 21 -0.42 -3.03 -3.87
CA LEU A 21 -0.04 -2.29 -2.67
C LEU A 21 -0.93 -2.64 -1.46
N PHE A 22 -2.24 -2.74 -1.67
CA PHE A 22 -3.20 -2.89 -0.57
C PHE A 22 -3.57 -4.34 -0.28
N LEU A 23 -3.77 -5.19 -1.29
CA LEU A 23 -4.40 -6.51 -1.15
C LEU A 23 -3.44 -7.67 -1.44
N GLY A 24 -2.83 -7.67 -2.61
CA GLY A 24 -1.93 -8.73 -3.09
C GLY A 24 -0.58 -8.77 -2.39
N GLY A 25 -0.11 -7.63 -1.87
CA GLY A 25 1.14 -7.55 -1.10
C GLY A 25 2.40 -7.73 -1.94
N TYR A 26 2.33 -7.44 -3.25
CA TYR A 26 3.47 -7.49 -4.17
C TYR A 26 4.33 -6.22 -4.11
N ILE A 27 3.74 -5.08 -3.75
CA ILE A 27 4.47 -3.82 -3.52
C ILE A 27 4.53 -3.56 -2.02
N LYS A 28 5.67 -3.89 -1.38
CA LYS A 28 5.86 -3.73 0.07
C LYS A 28 6.77 -2.55 0.39
N PRO A 29 6.29 -1.50 1.09
CA PRO A 29 7.09 -0.33 1.42
C PRO A 29 8.42 -0.65 2.12
N GLY A 30 8.43 -1.56 3.12
CA GLY A 30 9.65 -1.98 3.81
C GLY A 30 10.70 -2.68 2.92
N GLU A 31 10.29 -3.28 1.81
CA GLU A 31 11.22 -3.91 0.86
C GLU A 31 11.87 -2.85 -0.04
N PHE A 32 11.13 -1.83 -0.47
CA PHE A 32 11.58 -0.87 -1.48
C PHE A 32 12.04 0.49 -0.95
N LEU A 33 11.67 0.91 0.26
CA LEU A 33 12.10 2.19 0.84
C LEU A 33 13.34 1.99 1.73
N SER A 34 14.36 2.80 1.47
CA SER A 34 15.61 2.81 2.24
C SER A 34 15.48 3.54 3.57
N ASP A 35 14.59 4.53 3.66
CA ASP A 35 14.24 5.20 4.90
C ASP A 35 13.12 4.45 5.63
N LYS A 36 13.45 3.90 6.80
CA LYS A 36 12.51 3.16 7.64
C LYS A 36 11.28 3.99 8.04
N LYS A 37 11.45 5.28 8.31
CA LYS A 37 10.32 6.16 8.69
C LYS A 37 9.36 6.36 7.52
N GLN A 38 9.89 6.45 6.29
CA GLN A 38 9.05 6.55 5.11
C GLN A 38 8.27 5.25 4.86
N ALA A 39 8.91 4.09 5.05
CA ALA A 39 8.23 2.80 4.97
C ALA A 39 7.08 2.71 5.99
N GLU A 40 7.37 3.01 7.26
CA GLU A 40 6.39 2.99 8.35
C GLU A 40 5.21 3.94 8.08
N GLN A 41 5.47 5.13 7.53
CA GLN A 41 4.40 6.08 7.17
C GLN A 41 3.47 5.54 6.07
N VAL A 42 4.02 4.90 5.04
CA VAL A 42 3.21 4.32 3.97
C VAL A 42 2.42 3.12 4.48
N GLU A 43 3.03 2.25 5.29
CA GLU A 43 2.36 1.10 5.91
C GLU A 43 1.20 1.55 6.81
N GLN A 44 1.41 2.58 7.65
CA GLN A 44 0.33 3.16 8.47
C GLN A 44 -0.79 3.76 7.61
N ALA A 45 -0.46 4.45 6.51
CA ALA A 45 -1.48 4.98 5.60
C ALA A 45 -2.30 3.86 4.95
N ILE A 46 -1.66 2.76 4.56
CA ILE A 46 -2.33 1.56 4.03
C ILE A 46 -3.33 1.01 5.04
N ASP A 47 -2.91 0.84 6.29
CA ASP A 47 -3.77 0.32 7.35
C ASP A 47 -4.97 1.23 7.63
N VAL A 48 -4.77 2.55 7.66
CA VAL A 48 -5.85 3.53 7.82
C VAL A 48 -6.88 3.42 6.70
N VAL A 49 -6.43 3.35 5.44
CA VAL A 49 -7.33 3.25 4.29
C VAL A 49 -8.07 1.90 4.30
N LYS A 50 -7.40 0.80 4.62
CA LYS A 50 -8.05 -0.52 4.78
C LYS A 50 -9.14 -0.50 5.85
N ALA A 51 -8.83 0.08 7.01
CA ALA A 51 -9.79 0.21 8.10
C ALA A 51 -11.00 1.07 7.71
N PHE A 52 -10.75 2.18 7.01
CA PHE A 52 -11.80 3.06 6.48
C PHE A 52 -12.71 2.31 5.50
N LEU A 53 -12.15 1.64 4.49
CA LEU A 53 -12.92 0.92 3.48
C LEU A 53 -13.75 -0.21 4.09
N LYS A 54 -13.14 -1.00 4.97
CA LYS A 54 -13.84 -2.07 5.70
C LYS A 54 -15.03 -1.53 6.50
N GLN A 55 -14.84 -0.40 7.19
CA GLN A 55 -15.94 0.21 7.95
C GLN A 55 -17.01 0.77 7.01
N ALA A 56 -16.63 1.50 5.96
CA ALA A 56 -17.54 2.06 4.97
C ALA A 56 -18.41 0.98 4.31
N GLU A 57 -17.82 -0.16 3.96
CA GLU A 57 -18.54 -1.32 3.43
C GLU A 57 -19.49 -1.91 4.49
N SER A 58 -19.01 -2.12 5.72
CA SER A 58 -19.82 -2.72 6.80
C SER A 58 -21.07 -1.91 7.19
N VAL A 59 -21.05 -0.59 6.96
CA VAL A 59 -22.18 0.31 7.22
C VAL A 59 -22.95 0.68 5.95
N GLY A 60 -22.61 0.10 4.80
CA GLY A 60 -23.30 0.29 3.53
C GLY A 60 -23.07 1.65 2.86
N VAL A 61 -21.98 2.36 3.17
CA VAL A 61 -21.58 3.59 2.47
C VAL A 61 -21.04 3.27 1.07
N ILE A 62 -20.38 2.12 0.94
CA ILE A 62 -19.90 1.57 -0.34
C ILE A 62 -20.28 0.09 -0.42
N GLU A 63 -20.32 -0.44 -1.65
CA GLU A 63 -20.42 -1.87 -1.94
C GLU A 63 -19.24 -2.23 -2.85
N ILE A 64 -18.47 -3.24 -2.46
CA ILE A 64 -17.30 -3.71 -3.22
C ILE A 64 -17.71 -5.01 -3.92
N CYS A 65 -17.59 -5.04 -5.25
CA CYS A 65 -17.92 -6.20 -6.08
C CYS A 65 -16.71 -7.11 -6.30
#